data_AF-O18627-F1
#
_entry.id   AF-O18627-F1
#
_cell.length_a   1.000
_cell.length_b   1.000
_cell.length_c   1.000
_cell.angle_alpha   90.00
_cell.angle_beta   90.00
_cell.angle_gamma   90.00
#
_symmetry.space_group_name_H-M   'P 1'
#
loop_
_entity.id
_entity.type
_entity.pdbx_description
1 polymer ?
#
loop_
_entity_poly.entity_id
_entity_poly.type
_entity_poly.pdbx_seq_one_letter_code
_entity_poly.pdbx_strand_id
1 'polypeptide(L)' 'CEGCKGFFKRSVRRQLNYTCRNNKQCPIDINHRNQCQYCSYQ' A
#
# COMPACT_ATOMS: atom_id res chain seq x y z
N CYS A 1 -0.74 3.46 13.06
CA CYS A 1 0.26 2.44 12.69
C CYS A 1 1.52 3.14 12.17
N GLU A 2 2.67 2.98 12.83
CA GLU A 2 3.94 3.55 12.34
C GLU A 2 4.38 2.93 10.99
N GLY A 3 3.99 1.68 10.71
CA GLY A 3 4.29 0.99 9.45
C GLY A 3 3.67 1.67 8.22
N CYS A 4 2.41 2.11 8.30
CA CYS A 4 1.72 2.79 7.20
C CYS A 4 2.29 4.19 6.96
N LYS A 5 2.72 4.89 8.01
CA LYS A 5 3.39 6.19 7.93
C LYS A 5 4.73 6.11 7.19
N GLY A 6 5.52 5.07 7.50
CA GLY A 6 6.78 4.80 6.79
C GLY A 6 6.56 4.40 5.33
N PHE A 7 5.51 3.62 5.07
CA PHE A 7 5.11 3.25 3.71
C PHE A 7 4.77 4.48 2.87
N PHE A 8 3.84 5.32 3.31
CA PHE A 8 3.45 6.55 2.61
C PHE A 8 4.64 7.48 2.34
N LYS A 9 5.50 7.73 3.34
CA LYS A 9 6.72 8.55 3.16
C LYS A 9 7.63 8.02 2.06
N ARG A 10 7.80 6.70 1.94
CA ARG A 10 8.62 6.09 0.90
C ARG A 10 7.96 6.21 -0.47
N SER A 11 6.65 5.96 -0.56
CA SER A 11 5.88 6.02 -1.80
C SER A 11 5.91 7.41 -2.41
N VAL A 12 5.72 8.47 -1.61
CA VAL A 12 5.80 9.87 -2.06
C VAL A 12 7.22 10.26 -2.47
N ARG A 13 8.22 10.00 -1.61
CA ARG A 13 9.61 10.41 -1.90
C ARG A 13 10.19 9.76 -3.14
N ARG A 14 9.83 8.49 -3.40
CA ARG A 14 10.31 7.73 -4.55
C ARG A 14 9.34 7.75 -5.74
N GLN A 15 8.22 8.46 -5.63
CA GLN A 15 7.17 8.53 -6.66
C GLN A 15 6.79 7.13 -7.18
N LEU A 16 6.61 6.19 -6.24
CA LEU A 16 6.32 4.80 -6.60
C LEU A 16 4.89 4.68 -7.11
N ASN A 17 4.75 4.22 -8.35
CA ASN A 17 3.46 3.86 -8.91
C ASN A 17 3.22 2.38 -8.63
N TYR A 18 2.26 2.10 -7.77
CA TYR A 18 1.82 0.73 -7.51
C TYR A 18 0.71 0.35 -8.49
N THR A 19 0.65 -0.95 -8.83
CA THR A 19 -0.43 -1.50 -9.64
C THR A 19 -1.12 -2.59 -8.83
N CYS A 20 -2.46 -2.53 -8.74
CA CYS A 20 -3.21 -3.64 -8.17
C CYS A 20 -3.22 -4.81 -9.16
N ARG A 21 -3.01 -6.03 -8.65
CA ARG A 21 -3.13 -7.27 -9.45
C ARG A 21 -4.56 -7.83 -9.47
N ASN A 22 -5.45 -7.24 -8.68
CA ASN A 22 -6.85 -7.63 -8.54
C ASN A 22 -7.75 -6.42 -8.88
N ASN A 23 -8.97 -6.40 -8.35
CA ASN A 23 -9.99 -5.40 -8.64
C ASN A 23 -9.83 -4.08 -7.86
N LYS A 24 -8.62 -3.74 -7.39
CA LYS A 24 -8.37 -2.55 -6.55
C LYS A 24 -9.19 -2.50 -5.24
N GLN A 25 -9.74 -3.63 -4.83
CA GLN A 25 -10.57 -3.80 -3.63
C GLN A 25 -9.95 -4.86 -2.70
N CYS A 26 -8.61 -4.85 -2.58
CA CYS A 26 -7.95 -5.82 -1.71
C CYS A 26 -8.24 -5.49 -0.24
N PRO A 27 -8.61 -6.48 0.59
CA PRO A 27 -8.79 -6.27 2.03
C PRO A 27 -7.44 -5.89 2.67
N ILE A 28 -7.41 -4.76 3.40
CA ILE A 28 -6.21 -4.25 4.09
C ILE A 28 -6.32 -4.57 5.58
N ASP A 29 -6.03 -5.82 5.93
CA ASP A 29 -5.89 -6.25 7.33
C ASP A 29 -4.46 -6.11 7.83
N ILE A 30 -4.26 -6.12 9.15
CA ILE A 30 -2.92 -6.06 9.78
C ILE A 30 -1.99 -7.14 9.20
N ASN A 31 -2.50 -8.33 8.93
CA ASN A 31 -1.73 -9.46 8.38
C ASN A 31 -1.52 -9.36 6.86
N HIS A 32 -2.43 -8.68 6.13
CA HIS A 32 -2.47 -8.67 4.66
C HIS A 32 -2.21 -7.29 4.03
N ARG A 33 -1.92 -6.25 4.81
CA ARG A 33 -1.66 -4.88 4.33
C ARG A 33 -0.50 -4.74 3.33
N ASN A 34 0.35 -5.75 3.24
CA ASN A 34 1.47 -5.81 2.30
C ASN A 34 1.13 -6.59 1.02
N GLN A 35 -0.04 -7.23 0.94
CA GLN A 35 -0.46 -8.05 -0.20
C GLN A 35 -0.70 -7.21 -1.45
N CYS A 36 -1.20 -5.99 -1.28
CA CYS A 36 -1.36 -5.04 -2.37
C CYS A 36 -0.86 -3.66 -1.96
N GLN A 37 0.31 -3.27 -2.44
CA GLN A 37 0.87 -1.94 -2.19
C GLN A 37 -0.01 -0.82 -2.77
N TYR A 38 -0.72 -1.10 -3.87
CA TYR A 38 -1.66 -0.15 -4.45
C TYR A 38 -2.82 0.15 -3.50
N CYS A 39 -3.55 -0.87 -3.06
CA CYS A 39 -4.70 -0.71 -2.16
C CYS A 39 -4.29 -0.27 -0.74
N SER A 40 -3.02 -0.44 -0.37
CA SER A 40 -2.45 0.05 0.90
C SER A 40 -2.03 1.53 0.83
N TYR A 41 -1.84 2.06 -0.38
CA TYR A 41 -1.42 3.44 -0.64
C TYR A 41 -2.58 4.37 -1.00
N GLN A 42 -3.58 3.83 -1.72
CA GLN A 42 -4.75 4.53 -2.22
C GLN A 42 -5.86 4.61 -1.17
#